data_AF-A0A418ZZT2-F1
#
_entry.id   AF-A0A418ZZT2-F1
#
_cell.length_a   1.000
_cell.length_b   1.000
_cell.length_c   1.000
_cell.angle_alpha   90.00
_cell.angle_beta   90.00
_cell.angle_gamma   90.00
#
_symmetry.space_group_name_H-M   'P 1'
#
loop_
_entity.id
_entity.type
_entity.pdbx_description
1 polymer ?
#
loop_
_entity_poly.entity_id
_entity_poly.type
_entity_poly.pdbx_seq_one_letter_code
_entity_poly.pdbx_strand_id
1 'polypeptide(L)'
;MTVPTELRDVLGMRELVAPLGGDKKEAERKALVVLNRFHAILEQAQEAVAANRPSLSTAAKAHYRAELANDDKGRAVRHPRLQTH
;
A
#
# COMPACT_ATOMS: atom_id res chain seq x y z
N MET A 1 16.91 -12.98 4.85
CA MET A 1 15.51 -13.09 5.32
C MET A 1 14.60 -12.83 4.15
N THR A 2 13.65 -13.74 3.87
CA THR A 2 12.76 -13.62 2.71
C THR A 2 11.72 -12.52 2.93
N VAL A 3 11.57 -11.63 1.94
CA VAL A 3 10.56 -10.58 1.97
C VAL A 3 9.21 -11.16 1.51
N PRO A 4 8.12 -10.99 2.29
CA PRO A 4 6.76 -11.36 1.90
C PRO A 4 6.37 -10.73 0.56
N THR A 5 5.66 -11.48 -0.29
CA THR A 5 5.39 -11.08 -1.68
C THR A 5 4.71 -9.71 -1.79
N GLU A 6 3.77 -9.43 -0.89
CA GLU A 6 3.03 -8.17 -0.80
C GLU A 6 3.90 -6.94 -0.46
N LEU A 7 5.07 -7.14 0.14
CA LEU A 7 6.01 -6.06 0.48
C LEU A 7 7.11 -5.89 -0.56
N ARG A 8 7.22 -6.80 -1.54
CA ARG A 8 8.26 -6.75 -2.57
C ARG A 8 8.12 -5.55 -3.48
N ASP A 9 6.89 -5.16 -3.80
CA ASP A 9 6.60 -3.99 -4.64
C ASP A 9 6.94 -2.69 -3.90
N VAL A 10 6.85 -2.68 -2.57
CA VAL A 10 7.17 -1.50 -1.74
C VAL A 10 8.67 -1.42 -1.45
N LEU A 11 9.31 -2.54 -1.13
CA LEU A 11 10.73 -2.59 -0.77
C LEU A 11 11.67 -2.72 -1.97
N GLY A 12 11.16 -3.10 -3.14
CA GLY A 12 11.95 -3.29 -4.37
C GLY A 12 12.94 -4.46 -4.33
N MET A 13 12.88 -5.31 -3.30
CA MET A 13 13.81 -6.41 -3.08
C MET A 13 13.11 -7.68 -2.59
N ARG A 14 13.69 -8.84 -2.93
CA ARG A 14 13.13 -10.15 -2.60
C ARG A 14 13.65 -10.70 -1.27
N GLU A 15 14.83 -10.24 -0.84
CA GLU A 15 15.51 -10.73 0.35
C GLU A 15 16.26 -9.60 1.05
N LEU A 16 16.18 -9.58 2.39
CA LEU A 16 17.00 -8.74 3.25
C LEU A 16 18.26 -9.52 3.61
N VAL A 17 19.41 -9.01 3.16
CA VAL A 17 20.73 -9.61 3.38
C VAL A 17 21.67 -8.56 3.96
N ALA A 18 22.41 -8.93 5.00
CA ALA A 18 23.44 -8.07 5.57
C ALA A 18 24.67 -8.90 5.95
N PRO A 19 25.89 -8.40 5.68
CA PRO A 19 27.12 -9.08 6.05
C PRO A 19 27.31 -9.03 7.58
N LEU A 20 27.54 -10.19 8.19
CA LEU A 20 27.75 -10.32 9.65
C LEU A 20 29.24 -10.24 10.05
N GLY A 21 30.15 -10.32 9.08
CA GLY A 21 31.60 -10.36 9.33
C GLY A 21 32.14 -11.78 9.50
N GLY A 22 33.46 -11.92 9.52
CA GLY A 22 34.14 -13.22 9.61
C GLY A 22 34.31 -13.76 11.04
N ASP A 23 34.36 -12.88 12.04
CA ASP A 23 34.54 -13.25 13.44
C ASP A 23 33.22 -13.65 14.12
N LYS A 24 33.20 -14.85 14.72
CA LYS A 24 31.98 -15.44 15.31
C LYS A 24 31.31 -14.54 16.36
N LYS A 25 32.10 -13.96 17.29
CA LYS A 25 31.58 -13.07 18.34
C LYS A 25 31.00 -11.76 17.79
N GLU A 26 31.63 -11.20 16.76
CA GLU A 26 31.11 -10.01 16.09
C GLU A 26 29.87 -10.34 15.28
N ALA A 27 29.84 -11.49 14.60
CA ALA A 27 28.70 -11.96 13.84
C ALA A 27 27.48 -12.18 14.73
N GLU A 28 27.64 -12.77 15.92
CA GLU A 28 26.53 -12.95 16.87
C GLU A 28 25.96 -11.59 17.34
N ARG A 29 26.83 -10.64 17.69
CA ARG A 29 26.39 -9.30 18.11
C ARG A 29 25.71 -8.54 16.97
N LYS A 30 26.26 -8.63 15.75
CA LYS A 30 25.70 -8.00 14.55
C LYS A 30 24.42 -8.67 14.09
N ALA A 31 24.28 -9.98 14.27
CA ALA A 31 23.09 -10.74 13.86
C ALA A 31 21.83 -10.22 14.54
N LEU A 32 21.89 -9.99 15.86
CA LEU A 32 20.74 -9.44 16.60
C LEU A 32 20.38 -8.03 16.13
N VAL A 33 21.38 -7.18 15.89
CA VAL A 33 21.16 -5.81 15.39
C VAL A 33 20.57 -5.84 13.98
N VAL A 34 21.09 -6.69 13.10
CA VAL A 34 20.61 -6.88 11.74
C VAL A 34 19.18 -7.41 11.72
N LEU A 35 18.85 -8.39 12.57
CA LEU A 35 17.51 -8.92 12.70
C LEU A 35 16.52 -7.84 13.13
N ASN A 36 16.84 -7.08 14.18
CA ASN A 36 15.99 -5.97 14.62
C ASN A 36 15.78 -4.94 13.51
N ARG A 37 16.83 -4.63 12.74
CA ARG A 37 16.72 -3.73 11.59
C ARG A 37 15.82 -4.30 10.48
N PHE A 38 15.90 -5.60 10.21
CA PHE A 38 15.03 -6.25 9.24
C PHE A 38 13.56 -6.21 9.67
N HIS A 39 13.28 -6.45 10.94
CA HIS A 39 11.92 -6.32 11.49
C HIS A 39 11.39 -4.89 11.33
N ALA A 40 12.18 -3.87 11.65
CA ALA A 40 11.78 -2.47 11.48
C ALA A 40 11.48 -2.10 10.02
N ILE A 41 12.27 -2.59 9.07
CA ILE A 41 12.04 -2.36 7.63
C ILE A 41 10.71 -2.99 7.18
N LEU A 42 10.44 -4.22 7.63
CA LEU A 42 9.20 -4.93 7.29
C LEU A 42 7.98 -4.25 7.92
N GLU A 43 8.08 -3.79 9.17
CA GLU A 43 7.02 -3.06 9.86
C GLU A 43 6.68 -1.75 9.14
N GLN A 44 7.68 -0.94 8.77
CA GLN A 44 7.44 0.29 8.00
C GLN A 44 6.82 0.00 6.64
N ALA A 45 7.25 -1.06 5.95
CA ALA A 45 6.66 -1.45 4.67
C ALA A 45 5.20 -1.90 4.83
N GLN A 46 4.90 -2.67 5.88
CA GLN A 46 3.53 -3.07 6.21
C GLN A 46 2.65 -1.86 6.53
N GLU A 47 3.18 -0.90 7.30
CA GLU A 47 2.47 0.33 7.64
C GLU A 47 2.19 1.17 6.39
N ALA A 48 3.16 1.29 5.48
CA ALA A 48 2.95 1.98 4.19
C ALA A 48 1.86 1.30 3.34
N VAL A 49 1.85 -0.04 3.29
CA VAL A 49 0.79 -0.80 2.59
C VAL A 49 -0.56 -0.61 3.29
N ALA A 50 -0.60 -0.64 4.61
CA ALA A 50 -1.82 -0.47 5.39
C ALA A 50 -2.39 0.95 5.25
N ALA A 51 -1.53 1.97 5.30
CA ALA A 51 -1.91 3.37 5.11
C ALA A 51 -2.47 3.63 3.71
N ASN A 52 -1.95 2.92 2.69
CA ASN A 52 -2.42 3.05 1.31
C ASN A 52 -3.58 2.09 0.97
N ARG A 53 -4.01 1.26 1.93
CA ARG A 53 -5.17 0.38 1.74
C ARG A 53 -6.43 1.23 1.86
N PRO A 54 -7.29 1.30 0.83
CA PRO A 54 -8.53 2.06 0.93
C PRO A 54 -9.37 1.45 2.05
N SER A 55 -9.62 2.22 3.10
CA SER A 55 -10.54 1.81 4.16
C SER A 55 -11.92 1.49 3.54
N LEU A 56 -12.71 0.62 4.18
CA LEU A 56 -14.07 0.32 3.74
C LEU A 56 -14.91 1.58 3.52
N SER A 57 -14.67 2.63 4.33
CA SER A 57 -15.29 3.94 4.17
C SER A 57 -14.85 4.68 2.90
N THR A 58 -13.57 4.58 2.54
CA THR A 58 -13.01 5.17 1.31
C THR A 58 -13.54 4.45 0.07
N ALA A 59 -13.60 3.12 0.10
CA ALA A 59 -14.19 2.30 -0.97
C ALA A 59 -15.69 2.59 -1.13
N ALA A 60 -16.43 2.69 -0.03
CA ALA A 60 -17.85 3.05 -0.05
C ALA A 60 -18.08 4.48 -0.59
N LYS A 61 -17.27 5.45 -0.19
CA LYS A 61 -17.34 6.83 -0.73
C LYS A 61 -17.03 6.88 -2.23
N ALA A 62 -16.05 6.09 -2.70
CA ALA A 62 -15.73 6.01 -4.12
C ALA A 62 -16.89 5.39 -4.92
N HIS A 63 -17.51 4.33 -4.40
CA HIS A 63 -18.71 3.72 -5.00
C HIS A 63 -19.87 4.72 -5.07
N TYR A 64 -20.19 5.39 -3.96
CA TYR A 64 -21.26 6.38 -3.91
C TYR A 64 -21.03 7.55 -4.87
N ARG A 65 -19.78 8.00 -5.03
CA ARG A 65 -19.40 9.04 -6.00
C ARG A 65 -19.56 8.57 -7.45
N ALA A 66 -19.26 7.31 -7.73
CA ALA A 66 -19.46 6.72 -9.06
C ALA A 66 -20.96 6.60 -9.41
N GLU A 67 -21.80 6.25 -8.44
CA GLU A 67 -23.26 6.22 -8.63
C GLU A 67 -23.83 7.62 -8.85
N LEU A 68 -23.41 8.63 -8.07
CA LEU A 68 -23.84 10.01 -8.29
C LEU A 68 -23.45 10.54 -9.67
N ALA A 69 -22.24 10.25 -10.14
CA ALA A 69 -21.77 10.68 -11.45
C ALA A 69 -22.55 10.01 -12.60
N ASN A 70 -23.05 8.79 -12.41
CA ASN A 70 -23.92 8.13 -13.37
C ASN A 70 -25.36 8.69 -13.34
N ASP A 71 -25.89 9.04 -12.17
CA ASP A 71 -27.18 9.74 -12.07
C ASP A 71 -27.13 11.13 -12.75
N ASP A 72 -26.05 11.87 -12.55
CA ASP A 72 -25.86 13.21 -13.14
C ASP A 72 -25.77 13.16 -14.67
N LYS A 73 -25.09 12.13 -15.22
CA LYS A 73 -25.10 11.84 -16.66
C LYS A 73 -26.48 11.44 -17.17
N GLY A 74 -27.24 10.64 -16.42
CA GLY A 74 -28.63 10.29 -16.75
C GLY A 74 -29.57 11.50 -16.75
N ARG A 75 -29.32 12.47 -15.86
CA ARG A 75 -30.09 13.72 -15.75
C ARG A 75 -29.79 14.67 -16.91
N ALA A 76 -28.53 14.75 -17.36
CA ALA A 76 -28.14 15.49 -18.55
C ALA A 76 -28.76 14.92 -19.84
N VAL A 77 -28.94 13.59 -19.92
CA VAL A 77 -29.56 12.91 -21.07
C VAL A 77 -31.09 13.03 -21.07
N ARG A 78 -31.73 13.22 -19.91
CA ARG A 78 -33.20 13.39 -19.78
C ARG A 78 -33.71 14.82 -20.02
N HIS A 79 -32.84 15.82 -20.12
CA HIS A 79 -33.21 17.19 -20.48
C HIS A 79 -32.59 17.68 -21.81
N PRO A 80 -32.92 17.09 -22.97
CA PRO A 80 -32.85 17.80 -24.22
C PRO A 80 -34.21 18.47 -24.48
N ARG A 81 -34.20 19.81 -24.49
CA ARG A 81 -35.25 20.73 -24.96
C ARG A 81 -36.47 20.94 -24.06
N LEU A 82 -36.50 22.13 -23.44
CA LEU A 82 -37.64 23.05 -23.53
C LEU A 82 -37.07 24.48 -23.52
N GLN A 83 -36.37 24.82 -24.62
CA GLN A 83 -36.34 26.20 -25.10
C GLN A 83 -37.28 26.23 -26.29
N THR A 84 -38.49 26.76 -26.09
CA THR A 84 -39.37 27.19 -27.17
C THR A 84 -40.02 28.50 -26.75
N HIS A 85 -39.66 29.53 -27.51
CA HIS A 85 -40.28 30.86 -27.70
C HIS A 85 -40.34 31.83 -26.52
#